data_AF-A0A7K3GEH9-F1
#
_entry.id   AF-A0A7K3GEH9-F1
#
_cell.length_a   1.000
_cell.length_b   1.000
_cell.length_c   1.000
_cell.angle_alpha   90.00
_cell.angle_beta   90.00
_cell.angle_gamma   90.00
#
_symmetry.space_group_name_H-M   'P 1'
#
loop_
_entity.id
_entity.type
_entity.pdbx_description
1 polymer ?
#
loop_
_entity_poly.entity_id
_entity_poly.type
_entity_poly.pdbx_seq_one_letter_code
_entity_poly.pdbx_strand_id
1 'polypeptide(L)'
;MWWADVPFEDGPGSKDRPCLVLAVRGGGALVAKITSKHHEERPGVIALPPGTVGDARGRPSFLETDELRTVPVADFRRRVGEVDPALWDRVRHLAR
;
A
#
# COMPACT_ATOMS: atom_id res chain seq x y z
N MET A 1 1.03 4.28 -6.81
CA MET A 1 0.41 4.41 -5.47
C MET A 1 -0.96 5.05 -5.58
N TRP A 2 -1.91 4.54 -4.82
CA TRP A 2 -3.32 4.93 -4.88
C TRP A 2 -3.96 4.90 -3.51
N TRP A 3 -5.00 5.70 -3.32
CA TRP A 3 -5.99 5.52 -2.25
C TRP A 3 -7.09 4.58 -2.74
N ALA A 4 -7.42 3.58 -1.94
CA ALA A 4 -8.46 2.60 -2.23
C ALA A 4 -9.16 2.14 -0.94
N ASP A 5 -10.32 1.52 -1.07
CA ASP A 5 -10.94 0.82 0.05
C ASP A 5 -10.25 -0.54 0.30
N VAL A 6 -9.34 -0.59 1.27
CA VAL A 6 -8.48 -1.77 1.50
C VAL A 6 -9.01 -2.60 2.66
N PRO A 7 -9.23 -3.92 2.48
CA PRO A 7 -9.68 -4.82 3.54
C PRO A 7 -8.74 -4.86 4.76
N PHE A 8 -9.31 -5.03 5.96
CA PHE A 8 -8.53 -5.25 7.19
C PHE A 8 -7.84 -6.60 7.24
N GLU A 9 -6.83 -6.70 8.10
CA GLU A 9 -6.09 -7.95 8.27
C GLU A 9 -6.95 -9.08 8.83
N ASP A 10 -7.42 -8.88 10.06
CA ASP A 10 -8.03 -9.90 10.91
C ASP A 10 -9.52 -9.67 11.12
N GLY A 11 -10.29 -9.57 10.04
CA GLY A 11 -11.74 -9.59 10.16
C GLY A 11 -12.49 -8.80 9.10
N PRO A 12 -13.81 -8.65 9.32
CA PRO A 12 -14.67 -7.96 8.37
C PRO A 12 -14.36 -6.48 8.31
N GLY A 13 -14.51 -5.90 7.12
CA GLY A 13 -14.42 -4.47 6.89
C GLY A 13 -13.16 -4.04 6.13
N SER A 14 -13.12 -2.74 5.87
CA SER A 14 -12.16 -2.08 5.02
C SER A 14 -11.96 -0.65 5.50
N LYS A 15 -10.94 0.01 4.97
CA LYS A 15 -10.74 1.44 5.19
C LYS A 15 -10.09 2.06 3.98
N ASP A 16 -10.43 3.32 3.75
CA ASP A 16 -9.72 4.19 2.82
C ASP A 16 -8.26 4.37 3.26
N ARG A 17 -7.33 3.79 2.51
CA ARG A 17 -5.90 3.82 2.82
C ARG A 17 -5.08 3.97 1.54
N PRO A 18 -3.91 4.62 1.62
CA PRO A 18 -2.96 4.55 0.54
C PRO A 18 -2.38 3.14 0.44
N CYS A 19 -2.09 2.70 -0.78
CA CYS A 19 -1.49 1.42 -1.08
C CYS A 19 -0.57 1.51 -2.30
N LEU A 20 0.40 0.59 -2.35
CA LEU A 20 1.20 0.34 -3.54
C LEU A 20 0.54 -0.77 -4.36
N VAL A 21 0.16 -0.45 -5.60
CA VAL A 21 -0.28 -1.45 -6.57
C VAL A 21 0.95 -2.20 -7.08
N LEU A 22 0.95 -3.53 -6.90
CA LEU A 22 2.01 -4.44 -7.32
C LEU A 22 1.69 -5.08 -8.67
N ALA A 23 0.44 -5.53 -8.86
CA ALA A 23 -0.03 -6.16 -10.09
C ALA A 23 -1.53 -5.90 -10.29
N VAL A 24 -1.99 -5.95 -11.54
CA VAL A 24 -3.41 -5.84 -11.89
C VAL A 24 -3.79 -7.03 -12.76
N ARG A 25 -4.79 -7.82 -12.34
CA ARG A 25 -5.28 -9.01 -13.05
C ARG A 25 -6.76 -9.24 -12.78
N GLY A 26 -7.51 -9.61 -13.82
CA GLY A 26 -8.91 -10.07 -13.66
C GLY A 26 -9.83 -9.09 -12.94
N GLY A 27 -9.66 -7.78 -13.14
CA GLY A 27 -10.47 -6.75 -12.48
C GLY A 27 -10.08 -6.46 -11.02
N GLY A 28 -9.08 -7.14 -10.47
CA GLY A 28 -8.49 -6.86 -9.16
C GLY A 28 -7.04 -6.39 -9.27
N ALA A 29 -6.56 -5.77 -8.21
CA ALA A 29 -5.17 -5.35 -8.06
C ALA A 29 -4.59 -5.94 -6.77
N LEU A 30 -3.42 -6.57 -6.89
CA LEU A 30 -2.61 -6.97 -5.74
C LEU A 30 -1.93 -5.72 -5.19
N VAL A 31 -2.11 -5.44 -3.90
CA VAL A 31 -1.58 -4.25 -3.24
C VAL A 31 -0.87 -4.56 -1.94
N ALA A 32 0.15 -3.76 -1.63
CA ALA A 32 0.73 -3.64 -0.28
C ALA A 32 0.16 -2.38 0.40
N LYS A 33 -0.26 -2.50 1.66
CA LYS A 33 -0.86 -1.40 2.44
C LYS A 33 0.20 -0.37 2.82
N ILE A 34 -0.20 0.91 2.88
CA ILE A 34 0.60 1.97 3.50
C ILE A 34 -0.13 2.49 4.74
N THR A 35 0.57 2.54 5.86
CA THR A 35 0.04 2.95 7.17
C THR A 35 0.88 4.05 7.80
N SER A 36 0.29 4.85 8.68
CA SER A 36 1.03 5.78 9.54
C SER A 36 1.35 5.20 10.92
N LYS A 37 0.98 3.93 11.17
CA LYS A 37 1.31 3.21 12.40
C LYS A 37 2.58 2.42 12.17
N HIS A 38 3.55 2.56 13.07
CA HIS A 38 4.75 1.74 13.02
C HIS A 38 4.48 0.40 13.68
N HIS A 39 4.88 -0.69 13.01
CA HIS A 39 4.75 -2.07 13.47
C HIS A 39 6.13 -2.73 13.45
N GLU A 40 7.00 -2.38 14.40
CA GLU A 40 8.41 -2.83 14.45
C GLU A 40 8.54 -4.35 14.56
N GLU A 41 7.56 -4.98 15.19
CA GLU A 41 7.48 -6.42 15.38
C GLU A 41 7.13 -7.20 14.10
N ARG A 42 6.67 -6.53 13.04
CA ARG A 42 6.27 -7.20 11.79
C ARG A 42 7.43 -7.26 10.80
N PRO A 43 7.76 -8.44 10.24
CA PRO A 43 8.63 -8.51 9.08
C PRO A 43 8.01 -7.75 7.89
N GLY A 44 8.86 -7.30 6.96
CA GLY A 44 8.37 -6.65 5.74
C GLY A 44 7.88 -5.20 5.90
N VAL A 45 8.24 -4.51 6.99
CA VAL A 45 7.94 -3.07 7.15
C VAL A 45 9.04 -2.22 6.53
N ILE A 46 8.66 -1.36 5.57
CA ILE A 46 9.58 -0.42 4.90
C ILE A 46 9.15 1.00 5.22
N ALA A 47 10.02 1.76 5.89
CA ALA A 47 9.83 3.19 6.09
C ALA A 47 9.84 3.93 4.74
N LEU A 48 8.86 4.82 4.55
CA LEU A 48 8.73 5.63 3.35
C LEU A 48 9.18 7.07 3.63
N PRO A 49 9.80 7.75 2.65
CA PRO A 49 10.10 9.17 2.77
C PRO A 49 8.87 10.00 3.16
N PRO A 50 9.02 11.08 3.95
CA PRO A 50 7.92 11.99 4.25
C PRO A 50 7.24 12.49 2.98
N GLY A 51 5.90 12.58 3.01
CA GLY A 51 5.12 13.06 1.85
C GLY A 51 4.86 12.02 0.75
N THR A 52 5.40 10.79 0.84
CA THR A 52 5.21 9.72 -0.17
C THR A 52 3.74 9.52 -0.58
N VAL A 53 2.81 9.63 0.37
CA VAL A 53 1.36 9.44 0.12
C VAL A 53 0.54 10.73 0.10
N GLY A 54 1.21 11.89 0.08
CA GLY A 54 0.55 13.20 0.14
C GLY A 54 -0.21 13.43 1.45
N ASP A 55 0.24 12.84 2.56
CA ASP A 55 -0.30 13.16 3.88
C ASP A 55 0.03 14.62 4.22
N ALA A 56 -1.00 15.46 4.27
CA ALA A 56 -0.90 16.88 4.61
C ALA A 56 -0.25 17.15 5.99
N ARG A 57 -0.22 16.15 6.88
CA ARG A 57 0.39 16.23 8.20
C ARG A 57 1.85 15.76 8.24
N GLY A 58 2.38 15.30 7.10
CA GLY A 58 3.78 14.86 6.99
C GLY A 58 4.14 13.67 7.89
N ARG A 59 3.15 12.86 8.30
CA ARG A 59 3.43 11.76 9.23
C ARG A 59 4.32 10.70 8.56
N PRO A 60 5.21 10.06 9.34
CA PRO A 60 5.89 8.85 8.89
C PRO A 60 4.88 7.86 8.33
N SER A 61 5.24 7.24 7.20
CA SER A 61 4.43 6.23 6.54
C SER A 61 5.27 4.99 6.30
N PHE A 62 4.62 3.84 6.37
CA PHE A 62 5.26 2.54 6.30
C PHE A 62 4.53 1.67 5.28
N LEU A 63 5.27 1.05 4.37
CA LEU A 63 4.76 0.03 3.46
C LEU A 63 4.85 -1.34 4.16
N GLU A 64 3.73 -2.06 4.22
CA GLU A 64 3.64 -3.41 4.79
C GLU A 64 3.65 -4.44 3.65
N THR A 65 4.76 -5.18 3.49
CA THR A 65 4.93 -6.11 2.35
C THR A 65 4.46 -7.54 2.60
N ASP A 66 4.30 -7.93 3.86
CA ASP A 66 4.01 -9.33 4.22
C ASP A 66 2.51 -9.63 4.25
N GLU A 67 1.67 -8.59 4.11
CA GLU A 67 0.22 -8.73 4.05
C GLU A 67 -0.37 -8.04 2.83
N LEU A 68 -0.22 -8.72 1.70
CA LEU A 68 -0.78 -8.27 0.45
C LEU A 68 -2.30 -8.46 0.42
N ARG A 69 -2.98 -7.62 -0.35
CA ARG A 69 -4.44 -7.65 -0.52
C ARG A 69 -4.80 -7.58 -1.99
N THR A 70 -5.85 -8.30 -2.36
CA THR A 70 -6.51 -8.07 -3.65
C THR A 70 -7.63 -7.07 -3.43
N VAL A 71 -7.57 -5.96 -4.16
CA VAL A 71 -8.58 -4.90 -4.13
C VAL A 71 -9.24 -4.81 -5.50
N PRO A 72 -10.58 -4.84 -5.62
CA PRO A 72 -11.25 -4.58 -6.88
C PRO A 72 -10.82 -3.24 -7.48
N VAL A 73 -10.58 -3.19 -8.80
CA VAL A 73 -10.17 -1.94 -9.47
C VAL A 73 -11.22 -0.83 -9.28
N ALA A 74 -12.50 -1.20 -9.14
CA ALA A 74 -13.59 -0.26 -8.86
C ALA A 74 -13.47 0.47 -7.51
N ASP A 75 -12.70 -0.09 -6.56
CA ASP A 75 -12.56 0.48 -5.20
C ASP A 75 -11.38 1.46 -5.09
N PHE A 76 -10.66 1.69 -6.19
CA PHE A 76 -9.59 2.70 -6.29
C PHE A 76 -10.19 4.09 -6.52
N ARG A 77 -9.74 5.07 -5.72
CA ARG A 77 -10.34 6.42 -5.69
C ARG A 77 -9.40 7.49 -6.21
N ARG A 78 -8.27 7.69 -5.52
CA ARG A 78 -7.37 8.82 -5.80
C ARG A 78 -5.96 8.35 -6.08
N ARG A 79 -5.44 8.69 -7.26
CA ARG A 79 -4.03 8.48 -7.59
C ARG A 79 -3.15 9.37 -6.71
N VAL A 80 -2.12 8.78 -6.11
CA VAL A 80 -1.06 9.52 -5.40
C VAL A 80 0.04 9.89 -6.38
N GLY A 81 0.55 8.90 -7.11
CA GLY A 81 1.73 9.04 -7.95
C GLY A 81 2.40 7.70 -8.20
N GLU A 82 3.53 7.74 -8.87
CA GLU A 82 4.36 6.55 -9.08
C GLU A 82 5.22 6.30 -7.85
N VAL A 83 5.57 5.02 -7.64
CA VAL A 83 6.50 4.63 -6.59
C VAL A 83 7.91 4.99 -7.03
N ASP A 84 8.76 5.38 -6.08
CA ASP A 84 10.19 5.59 -6.35
C ASP A 84 10.82 4.32 -6.97
N PRO A 85 11.64 4.43 -8.03
CA PRO A 85 12.23 3.26 -8.69
C PRO A 85 13.08 2.37 -7.77
N ALA A 86 13.83 2.94 -6.84
CA ALA A 86 14.65 2.15 -5.91
C ALA A 86 13.78 1.41 -4.89
N LEU A 87 12.67 2.03 -4.45
CA LEU A 87 11.66 1.32 -3.66
C LEU A 87 11.00 0.21 -4.49
N TRP A 88 10.69 0.46 -5.77
CA TRP A 88 10.10 -0.54 -6.65
C TRP A 88 11.00 -1.76 -6.84
N ASP A 89 12.30 -1.57 -7.06
CA ASP A 89 13.24 -2.67 -7.23
C ASP A 89 13.29 -3.60 -6.00
N ARG A 90 13.07 -3.06 -4.80
CA ARG A 90 12.98 -3.85 -3.57
C ARG A 90 11.74 -4.73 -3.51
N VAL A 91 10.61 -4.30 -4.07
CA VAL A 91 9.29 -4.94 -3.85
C VAL A 91 8.68 -5.59 -5.09
N ARG A 92 9.22 -5.34 -6.29
CA ARG A 92 8.70 -5.88 -7.55
C ARG A 92 8.64 -7.41 -7.59
N HIS A 93 9.45 -8.09 -6.79
CA HIS A 93 9.44 -9.55 -6.66
C HIS A 93 8.14 -10.09 -6.03
N LEU A 94 7.36 -9.23 -5.36
CA LEU A 94 6.05 -9.53 -4.77
C LEU A 94 4.90 -9.49 -5.78
N ALA A 95 5.12 -8.92 -6.98
CA ALA A 95 4.09 -8.74 -8.02
C ALA A 95 3.72 -10.04 -8.76
N ARG A 96 3.73 -11.18 -8.07
CA ARG A 96 3.55 -12.52 -8.66
C ARG A 96 2.11 -12.81 -9.00
#